data_AF-A0A841WK61-F1
#
_entry.id   AF-A0A841WK61-F1
#
_cell.length_a   1.000
_cell.length_b   1.000
_cell.length_c   1.000
_cell.angle_alpha   90.00
_cell.angle_beta   90.00
_cell.angle_gamma   90.00
#
_symmetry.space_group_name_H-M   'P 1'
#
loop_
_entity.id
_entity.type
_entity.pdbx_description
1 polymer ?
#
loop_
_entity_poly.entity_id
_entity_poly.type
_entity_poly.pdbx_seq_one_letter_code
_entity_poly.pdbx_strand_id
1 'polypeptide(L)'
;MEIGRFDCENEELTRPEVAAMLSPKVSARQLQAYLNIARKYLPEFKKFTNQKTGGLNGRSKLYECHIPILQEIRSLAREHTLADIESEFQQRALNK
;
A
#
# COMPACT_ATOMS: atom_id res chain seq x y z
N MET A 1 -22.37 -1.55 -13.91
CA MET A 1 -21.14 -0.85 -13.46
C MET A 1 -20.00 -1.80 -13.68
N GLU A 2 -19.33 -1.67 -14.82
CA GLU A 2 -18.18 -2.51 -15.16
C GLU A 2 -17.05 -2.18 -14.20
N ILE A 3 -16.65 -3.18 -13.41
CA ILE A 3 -15.50 -3.09 -12.53
C ILE A 3 -14.30 -3.16 -13.46
N GLY A 4 -13.87 -2.00 -13.95
CA GLY A 4 -12.69 -1.88 -14.80
C GLY A 4 -11.54 -2.59 -14.12
N ARG A 5 -11.00 -3.62 -14.79
CA ARG A 5 -9.70 -4.19 -14.45
C ARG A 5 -8.74 -3.01 -14.37
N PHE A 6 -8.31 -2.66 -13.17
CA PHE A 6 -7.11 -1.87 -12.99
C PHE A 6 -5.97 -2.78 -13.44
N ASP A 7 -5.70 -2.81 -14.75
CA ASP A 7 -4.50 -3.42 -15.31
C ASP A 7 -3.34 -2.54 -14.84
N CYS A 8 -2.87 -2.83 -13.62
CA CYS A 8 -1.77 -2.19 -12.92
C CYS A 8 -0.42 -2.43 -13.58
N GLU A 9 -0.34 -2.91 -14.83
CA GLU A 9 0.91 -3.37 -15.45
C GLU A 9 1.67 -2.27 -16.21
N ASN A 10 1.41 -1.00 -15.87
CA ASN A 10 2.21 0.13 -16.34
C ASN A 10 3.44 0.27 -15.43
N GLU A 11 4.61 -0.04 -15.99
CA GLU A 11 5.98 0.13 -15.48
C GLU A 11 6.27 -0.33 -14.04
N GLU A 12 7.23 -1.25 -13.89
CA GLU A 12 7.66 -1.74 -12.59
C GLU A 12 8.49 -0.69 -11.85
N LEU A 13 7.98 -0.26 -10.70
CA LEU A 13 8.65 0.68 -9.82
C LEU A 13 9.36 -0.05 -8.69
N THR A 14 10.54 0.44 -8.34
CA THR A 14 11.26 0.02 -7.15
C THR A 14 10.71 0.71 -5.90
N ARG A 15 10.95 0.12 -4.73
CA ARG A 15 10.55 0.72 -3.45
C ARG A 15 11.19 2.10 -3.22
N PRO A 16 12.49 2.32 -3.50
CA PRO A 16 13.09 3.65 -3.39
C PRO A 16 12.43 4.70 -4.28
N GLU A 17 12.07 4.33 -5.52
CA GLU A 17 11.35 5.23 -6.45
C GLU A 17 9.99 5.61 -5.89
N VAL A 18 9.18 4.62 -5.49
CA VAL A 18 7.86 4.89 -4.89
C VAL A 18 7.99 5.74 -3.62
N ALA A 19 8.96 5.45 -2.75
CA ALA A 19 9.19 6.26 -1.55
C ALA A 19 9.52 7.73 -1.88
N ALA A 20 10.22 7.97 -2.99
CA ALA A 20 10.56 9.30 -3.50
C ALA A 20 9.39 9.99 -4.22
N MET A 21 8.49 9.24 -4.85
CA MET A 21 7.30 9.76 -5.53
C MET A 21 6.20 10.20 -4.54
N LEU A 22 6.16 9.62 -3.34
CA LEU A 22 5.24 10.06 -2.29
C LEU A 22 5.57 11.49 -1.84
N SER A 23 4.55 12.28 -1.52
CA SER A 23 4.72 13.70 -1.18
C SER A 23 4.07 14.10 0.14
N PRO A 24 4.83 14.69 1.08
CA PRO A 24 6.29 14.60 1.21
C PRO A 24 6.88 13.20 1.11
N LYS A 25 8.10 13.14 0.57
CA LYS A 25 8.92 11.94 0.44
C LYS A 25 9.03 11.21 1.77
N VAL A 26 8.99 9.88 1.71
CA VAL A 26 9.05 9.03 2.89
C VAL A 26 10.31 8.16 2.89
N SER A 27 10.70 7.70 4.07
CA SER A 27 11.77 6.73 4.23
C SER A 27 11.33 5.33 3.79
N ALA A 28 12.29 4.46 3.48
CA ALA A 28 12.01 3.05 3.18
C ALA A 28 11.26 2.33 4.32
N ARG A 29 11.54 2.72 5.58
CA ARG A 29 10.86 2.18 6.78
C ARG A 29 9.39 2.60 6.83
N GLN A 30 9.09 3.86 6.52
CA GLN A 30 7.70 4.34 6.44
C GLN A 30 6.96 3.66 5.29
N LEU A 31 7.56 3.59 4.11
CA LEU A 31 6.97 2.86 2.99
C LEU A 31 6.69 1.39 3.35
N GLN A 32 7.60 0.72 4.03
CA GLN A 32 7.39 -0.65 4.50
C GLN A 32 6.21 -0.77 5.47
N ALA A 33 6.01 0.20 6.37
CA ALA A 33 4.85 0.23 7.24
C ALA A 33 3.55 0.41 6.44
N TYR A 34 3.53 1.30 5.45
CA TYR A 34 2.37 1.53 4.61
C TYR A 34 2.01 0.30 3.77
N LEU A 35 3.00 -0.37 3.19
CA LEU A 35 2.80 -1.63 2.48
C LEU A 35 2.27 -2.74 3.40
N ASN A 36 2.67 -2.75 4.68
CA ASN A 36 2.15 -3.70 5.66
C ASN A 36 0.68 -3.48 5.99
N ILE A 37 0.22 -2.23 6.02
CA ILE A 37 -1.20 -1.90 6.18
C ILE A 37 -1.95 -2.31 4.90
N ALA A 38 -1.50 -1.81 3.75
CA ALA A 38 -2.16 -2.02 2.47
C ALA A 38 -2.36 -3.52 2.14
N ARG A 39 -1.32 -4.35 2.30
CA ARG A 39 -1.39 -5.79 1.97
C ARG A 39 -2.40 -6.60 2.77
N LYS A 40 -2.81 -6.11 3.95
CA LYS A 40 -3.74 -6.81 4.84
C LYS A 40 -5.18 -6.55 4.45
N TYR A 41 -5.49 -5.35 3.98
CA TYR A 41 -6.87 -4.88 3.84
C TYR A 41 -7.27 -4.53 2.41
N LEU A 42 -6.31 -4.44 1.47
CA LEU A 42 -6.56 -4.03 0.10
C LEU A 42 -6.25 -5.15 -0.90
N PRO A 43 -7.20 -5.52 -1.79
CA PRO A 43 -7.01 -6.61 -2.75
C PRO A 43 -5.88 -6.33 -3.75
N GLU A 44 -5.65 -5.07 -4.12
CA GLU A 44 -4.58 -4.62 -5.01
C GLU A 44 -3.19 -5.01 -4.45
N PHE A 45 -3.06 -5.06 -3.12
CA PHE A 45 -1.81 -5.39 -2.44
C PHE A 45 -1.73 -6.85 -1.99
N LYS A 46 -2.68 -7.72 -2.37
CA LYS A 46 -2.68 -9.13 -1.94
C LYS A 46 -1.37 -9.86 -2.30
N LYS A 47 -0.77 -9.53 -3.45
CA LYS A 47 0.53 -10.07 -3.91
C LYS A 47 1.70 -9.69 -3.00
N PHE A 48 1.54 -8.71 -2.11
CA PHE A 48 2.55 -8.27 -1.14
C PHE A 48 2.55 -9.08 0.15
N THR A 49 1.63 -10.03 0.31
CA THR A 49 1.67 -10.97 1.44
C THR A 49 2.44 -12.23 1.05
N ASN A 50 3.50 -12.53 1.80
CA ASN A 50 4.23 -13.79 1.66
C ASN A 50 3.36 -14.93 2.21
N GLN A 51 2.98 -15.87 1.35
CA GLN A 51 2.10 -16.98 1.73
C GLN A 51 2.69 -17.92 2.80
N LYS A 52 4.02 -18.02 2.90
CA LYS A 52 4.68 -18.89 3.89
C LYS A 52 4.76 -18.27 5.28
N THR A 53 4.97 -16.95 5.35
CA THR A 53 5.25 -16.26 6.62
C THR A 53 4.12 -15.34 7.07
N GLY A 54 3.13 -15.06 6.21
CA GLY A 54 2.11 -14.03 6.44
C GLY A 54 2.67 -12.60 6.50
N GLY A 55 3.97 -12.42 6.25
CA GLY A 55 4.68 -11.14 6.29
C GLY A 55 4.68 -10.38 4.96
N LEU A 56 5.37 -9.24 4.91
CA LEU A 56 5.57 -8.51 3.67
C LEU A 56 6.49 -9.29 2.73
N ASN A 57 6.05 -9.50 1.49
CA ASN A 57 6.85 -10.06 0.43
C ASN A 57 7.80 -8.99 -0.14
N GLY A 58 9.10 -9.16 0.12
CA GLY A 58 10.16 -8.27 -0.38
C GLY A 58 10.25 -8.18 -1.90
N ARG A 59 9.78 -9.21 -2.61
CA ARG A 59 9.93 -9.38 -4.07
C ARG A 59 8.73 -8.86 -4.86
N SER A 60 7.66 -8.41 -4.19
CA SER A 60 6.48 -7.90 -4.88
C SER A 60 6.79 -6.59 -5.56
N LYS A 61 6.39 -6.53 -6.83
CA LYS A 61 6.61 -5.39 -7.73
C LYS A 61 5.58 -4.30 -7.43
N LEU A 62 6.05 -3.05 -7.42
CA LEU A 62 5.20 -1.87 -7.33
C LEU A 62 4.94 -1.33 -8.73
N TYR A 63 3.86 -0.58 -8.86
CA TYR A 63 3.35 -0.01 -10.08
C TYR A 63 2.66 1.29 -9.73
N GLU A 64 2.42 2.15 -10.71
CA GLU A 64 1.81 3.47 -10.48
C GLU A 64 0.45 3.39 -9.76
N CYS A 65 -0.35 2.35 -10.02
CA CYS A 65 -1.65 2.17 -9.37
C CYS A 65 -1.57 2.00 -7.85
N HIS A 66 -0.41 1.62 -7.32
CA HIS A 66 -0.19 1.50 -5.87
C HIS A 66 0.08 2.86 -5.22
N ILE A 67 0.54 3.86 -5.98
CA ILE A 67 0.97 5.16 -5.44
C ILE A 67 -0.19 5.92 -4.79
N PRO A 68 -1.39 6.07 -5.40
CA PRO A 68 -2.49 6.81 -4.78
C PRO A 68 -2.88 6.26 -3.40
N ILE A 69 -2.91 4.94 -3.25
CA ILE A 69 -3.23 4.29 -1.98
C ILE A 69 -2.13 4.54 -0.94
N LEU A 70 -0.86 4.41 -1.34
CA LEU A 70 0.25 4.70 -0.44
C LEU A 70 0.30 6.19 -0.05
N GLN A 71 -0.11 7.08 -0.94
CA GLN A 71 -0.24 8.52 -0.70
C GLN A 71 -1.39 8.84 0.25
N GLU A 72 -2.49 8.09 0.20
CA GLU A 72 -3.58 8.19 1.17
C GLU A 72 -3.09 7.82 2.58
N ILE A 73 -2.49 6.63 2.74
CA ILE A 73 -1.93 6.17 4.01
C ILE A 73 -0.91 7.18 4.55
N ARG A 74 -0.06 7.72 3.68
CA ARG A 74 0.93 8.74 4.03
C ARG A 74 0.29 10.06 4.49
N SER A 75 -0.81 10.46 3.88
CA SER A 75 -1.54 11.68 4.26
C SER A 75 -2.17 11.52 5.63
N LEU A 76 -2.78 10.37 5.91
CA LEU A 76 -3.34 10.04 7.23
C LEU A 76 -2.26 9.95 8.31
N ALA A 77 -1.08 9.42 7.98
CA ALA A 77 0.07 9.32 8.89
C ALA A 77 0.66 10.66 9.34
N ARG A 78 0.19 11.80 8.80
CA ARG A 78 0.55 13.12 9.31
C ARG A 78 -0.19 13.49 10.59
N GLU A 79 -1.41 13.00 10.73
CA GLU A 79 -2.36 13.41 11.77
C GLU A 79 -2.71 12.26 12.72
N HIS A 80 -2.48 11.02 12.27
CA HIS A 80 -2.87 9.81 12.98
C HIS A 80 -1.70 8.84 13.18
N THR A 81 -1.84 7.97 14.18
CA THR A 81 -0.87 6.89 14.39
C THR A 81 -1.08 5.78 13.35
N LEU A 82 -0.06 4.95 13.13
CA LEU A 82 -0.21 3.79 12.24
C LEU A 82 -1.31 2.82 12.69
N ALA A 83 -1.59 2.73 13.99
CA ALA A 83 -2.65 1.87 14.53
C ALA A 83 -4.05 2.41 14.21
N ASP A 84 -4.23 3.74 14.24
CA ASP A 84 -5.48 4.38 13.86
C ASP A 84 -5.76 4.16 12.37
N ILE A 85 -4.73 4.33 11.53
CA ILE A 85 -4.83 4.10 10.09
C ILE A 85 -5.13 2.63 9.80
N GLU A 86 -4.45 1.71 10.48
CA GLU A 86 -4.71 0.28 10.35
C GLU A 86 -6.17 -0.06 10.69
N SER A 87 -6.69 0.53 11.77
CA SER A 87 -8.10 0.36 12.17
C SER A 87 -9.07 0.91 11.12
N GLU A 88 -8.76 2.08 10.54
CA GLU A 88 -9.58 2.67 9.48
C GLU A 88 -9.64 1.78 8.24
N PHE A 89 -8.49 1.28 7.77
CA PHE A 89 -8.44 0.39 6.60
C PHE A 89 -9.12 -0.96 6.89
N GLN A 90 -9.03 -1.46 8.12
CA GLN A 90 -9.77 -2.66 8.53
C GLN A 90 -11.29 -2.44 8.46
N GLN A 91 -11.80 -1.32 9.00
CA GLN A 91 -13.24 -1.01 8.95
C GLN A 91 -13.74 -0.87 7.51
N ARG A 92 -12.96 -0.21 6.64
CA ARG A 92 -13.29 -0.10 5.21
C ARG A 92 -13.36 -1.45 4.50
N ALA A 93 -12.47 -2.39 4.86
CA ALA A 93 -12.47 -3.73 4.29
C ALA A 93 -13.65 -4.58 4.77
N LEU A 94 -14.17 -4.35 5.98
CA LEU A 94 -15.35 -5.05 6.52
C LEU A 94 -16.68 -4.52 5.95
N ASN A 95 -16.71 -3.26 5.51
CA ASN A 95 -17.91 -2.59 5.00
C ASN A 95 -18.06 -2.65 3.46
N LYS A 96 -17.19 -3.39 2.77
CA LYS A 96 -17.25 -3.65 1.31
C LYS A 96 -17.89 -5.00 1.01
#